data_AF-A0A3S2NW73-F1
#
_entry.id   AF-A0A3S2NW73-F1
#
_cell.length_a   1.000
_cell.length_b   1.000
_cell.length_c   1.000
_cell.angle_alpha   90.00
_cell.angle_beta   90.00
_cell.angle_gamma   90.00
#
_symmetry.space_group_name_H-M   'P 1'
#
loop_
_entity.id
_entity.type
_entity.pdbx_description
1 polymer ?
#
loop_
_entity_poly.entity_id
_entity_poly.type
_entity_poly.pdbx_seq_one_letter_code
_entity_poly.pdbx_strand_id
1 'polypeptide(L)'
;MASSVQCSRGRGFNTNGSAEEANIQPPDLKKVLVLRRADWLRITDETNEVDKERERLREAAKQREELHLYSKEMVKKWSHTIAGQRKKRLEANKVREQIEEEKRKQIDLEEANYREQKRKEAVKKAEMQLYYQTDRVKGLHSALLLTEVLKEREAQIDLKQQKKSATKNVEKEILEKIKTREDEAMKQEEEKTLQKRRERRIFAEDLKNQIKDNELTREQQELKEKQKDREEIQRLYELHQSEQRTAAEQQVMHKRNIKQFCMEHLKQKEHLRKIEAQKQRVEEEQRKLFLSTKQKMTKLRKEKDKEIIREAQERRERILNKLVVTQQQQTLNEEKRTAKAVVELDERQTLLHQEQEQKKAAMMKAITDHREIKRKEKEMRGKISEQKTLEETMSKIEADRIFAKMKEQEAKKKREENEKLKQFIIAQMAEKQARDQHAMTEDRKYGEKNAQLIAEEEKSFQEYSQQVIDTAAEKKKNVFPLYKAARRGIKPGDSSTFSGIQPTYLVQDETGTPMLRYVTRTTENIKKLHEAADINEAKRRLGFTWS
;
A
#
# COMPACT_ATOMS: atom_id res chain seq x y z
N MET A 1 39.50 -64.46 54.09
CA MET A 1 40.33 -65.65 54.42
C MET A 1 41.69 -65.18 54.92
N ALA A 2 42.44 -66.04 55.64
CA ALA A 2 43.86 -65.94 56.09
C ALA A 2 44.48 -64.52 56.29
N SER A 3 44.89 -64.06 57.49
CA SER A 3 45.61 -64.67 58.64
C SER A 3 47.13 -64.87 58.44
N SER A 4 47.86 -64.93 59.57
CA SER A 4 49.32 -64.78 59.76
C SER A 4 49.86 -63.37 59.49
N VAL A 5 50.35 -62.55 60.43
CA VAL A 5 50.92 -62.73 61.80
C VAL A 5 52.32 -63.34 61.85
N GLN A 6 53.31 -62.52 62.23
CA GLN A 6 54.36 -62.91 63.17
C GLN A 6 54.93 -61.70 63.93
N CYS A 7 54.51 -61.54 65.18
CA CYS A 7 55.18 -60.71 66.19
C CYS A 7 56.15 -61.57 67.03
N SER A 8 56.83 -60.95 68.01
CA SER A 8 57.87 -61.50 68.93
C SER A 8 59.31 -61.36 68.39
N ARG A 9 60.38 -61.18 69.18
CA ARG A 9 60.65 -60.98 70.64
C ARG A 9 62.09 -60.42 70.74
N GLY A 10 62.58 -59.66 71.73
CA GLY A 10 62.00 -59.03 72.94
C GLY A 10 63.08 -58.82 74.04
N ARG A 11 62.78 -58.00 75.08
CA ARG A 11 63.60 -57.65 76.28
C ARG A 11 64.79 -56.68 76.02
N GLY A 12 65.27 -55.86 76.97
CA GLY A 12 64.82 -55.51 78.36
C GLY A 12 64.67 -53.98 78.54
N PHE A 13 63.96 -53.45 79.56
CA PHE A 13 64.40 -53.28 80.97
C PHE A 13 65.75 -52.55 81.10
N ASN A 14 65.93 -51.45 81.83
CA ASN A 14 65.04 -50.68 82.75
C ASN A 14 65.54 -49.19 82.77
N THR A 15 65.06 -48.16 83.50
CA THR A 15 64.26 -47.97 84.74
C THR A 15 63.49 -46.63 84.69
N ASN A 16 62.54 -46.39 85.60
CA ASN A 16 61.77 -45.14 85.76
C ASN A 16 62.60 -43.95 86.31
N GLY A 17 62.19 -42.72 85.98
CA GLY A 17 62.49 -41.50 86.75
C GLY A 17 61.18 -40.90 87.29
N SER A 18 61.02 -40.87 88.62
CA SER A 18 59.82 -40.34 89.30
C SER A 18 59.90 -38.83 89.51
N ALA A 19 58.74 -38.20 89.67
CA ALA A 19 58.62 -36.84 90.19
C ALA A 19 58.98 -36.75 91.69
N GLU A 20 59.06 -35.51 92.16
CA GLU A 20 59.55 -35.01 93.46
C GLU A 20 58.69 -35.43 94.66
N GLU A 21 59.30 -35.52 95.86
CA GLU A 21 58.93 -34.69 97.04
C GLU A 21 59.86 -34.89 98.27
N ALA A 22 59.93 -33.85 99.11
CA ALA A 22 60.30 -33.82 100.55
C ALA A 22 61.64 -34.43 101.10
N ASN A 23 62.68 -33.59 101.16
CA ASN A 23 63.42 -33.15 102.38
C ASN A 23 63.95 -34.15 103.46
N ILE A 24 65.27 -34.12 103.76
CA ILE A 24 65.88 -34.18 105.13
C ILE A 24 67.40 -33.80 105.13
N GLN A 25 67.85 -33.24 106.27
CA GLN A 25 69.11 -32.60 106.72
C GLN A 25 70.54 -33.08 106.24
N PRO A 26 71.60 -32.22 106.32
CA PRO A 26 72.97 -32.50 105.82
C PRO A 26 74.11 -32.73 106.85
N PRO A 27 75.11 -33.58 106.51
CA PRO A 27 76.57 -33.33 106.68
C PRO A 27 77.42 -33.93 105.52
N ASP A 28 78.76 -33.85 105.38
CA ASP A 28 79.86 -32.89 105.68
C ASP A 28 81.03 -33.21 104.69
N LEU A 29 82.13 -32.44 104.63
CA LEU A 29 83.19 -32.55 103.60
C LEU A 29 84.65 -32.48 104.12
N LYS A 30 85.49 -33.51 103.83
CA LYS A 30 86.97 -33.41 103.59
C LYS A 30 87.65 -34.76 103.17
N LYS A 31 88.65 -34.67 102.25
CA LYS A 31 89.73 -35.64 101.85
C LYS A 31 89.53 -36.55 100.61
N VAL A 32 90.14 -36.23 99.44
CA VAL A 32 90.36 -37.10 98.24
C VAL A 32 91.63 -36.67 97.45
N LEU A 33 92.22 -37.54 96.60
CA LEU A 33 93.38 -37.32 95.70
C LEU A 33 93.07 -37.78 94.24
N VAL A 34 93.87 -37.39 93.22
CA VAL A 34 93.45 -37.33 91.79
C VAL A 34 94.47 -37.91 90.76
N LEU A 35 93.97 -38.47 89.64
CA LEU A 35 94.71 -39.03 88.47
C LEU A 35 94.70 -38.11 87.21
N ARG A 36 95.45 -38.45 86.15
CA ARG A 36 95.65 -37.61 84.93
C ARG A 36 94.91 -38.13 83.68
N ARG A 37 94.74 -37.22 82.70
CA ARG A 37 93.86 -37.38 81.51
C ARG A 37 94.49 -38.08 80.30
N ALA A 38 95.81 -38.08 80.14
CA ALA A 38 96.47 -38.58 78.93
C ALA A 38 96.28 -40.10 78.74
N ASP A 39 96.44 -40.85 79.83
CA ASP A 39 96.38 -42.32 79.83
C ASP A 39 94.99 -42.86 79.53
N TRP A 40 93.93 -42.07 79.78
CA TRP A 40 92.56 -42.39 79.43
C TRP A 40 92.32 -42.44 77.91
N LEU A 41 92.89 -41.49 77.17
CA LEU A 41 92.65 -41.36 75.73
C LEU A 41 93.36 -42.44 74.90
N ARG A 42 94.55 -42.87 75.32
CA ARG A 42 95.27 -43.95 74.59
C ARG A 42 94.51 -45.28 74.65
N ILE A 43 93.95 -45.60 75.81
CA ILE A 43 93.18 -46.83 76.03
C ILE A 43 91.89 -46.85 75.20
N THR A 44 91.26 -45.68 74.95
CA THR A 44 90.03 -45.63 74.13
C THR A 44 90.28 -45.76 72.62
N ASP A 45 91.46 -45.37 72.11
CA ASP A 45 91.71 -45.41 70.67
C ASP A 45 92.13 -46.82 70.19
N GLU A 46 92.94 -47.52 71.00
CA GLU A 46 93.43 -48.89 70.71
C GLU A 46 92.29 -49.94 70.68
N THR A 47 91.14 -49.70 71.34
CA THR A 47 90.01 -50.65 71.35
C THR A 47 89.07 -50.55 70.15
N ASN A 48 89.23 -49.53 69.28
CA ASN A 48 88.21 -49.13 68.28
C ASN A 48 88.62 -49.38 66.81
N GLU A 49 89.49 -50.35 66.54
CA GLU A 49 90.07 -50.55 65.19
C GLU A 49 89.10 -51.08 64.10
N VAL A 50 87.91 -51.57 64.46
CA VAL A 50 87.10 -52.45 63.59
C VAL A 50 86.19 -51.74 62.57
N ASP A 51 85.69 -50.53 62.83
CA ASP A 51 84.60 -49.96 62.00
C ASP A 51 85.04 -49.13 60.79
N LYS A 52 86.29 -48.64 60.75
CA LYS A 52 86.80 -47.71 59.71
C LYS A 52 86.63 -48.23 58.27
N GLU A 53 86.68 -49.53 58.03
CA GLU A 53 86.45 -50.10 56.69
C GLU A 53 84.96 -50.27 56.34
N ARG A 54 84.12 -50.57 57.34
CA ARG A 54 82.67 -50.67 57.16
C ARG A 54 82.04 -49.30 56.91
N GLU A 55 82.58 -48.26 57.53
CA GLU A 55 82.19 -46.88 57.28
C GLU A 55 82.56 -46.46 55.85
N ARG A 56 83.81 -46.68 55.40
CA ARG A 56 84.22 -46.45 54.00
C ARG A 56 83.32 -47.15 52.98
N LEU A 57 82.90 -48.40 53.25
CA LEU A 57 81.98 -49.13 52.36
C LEU A 57 80.56 -48.54 52.36
N ARG A 58 80.06 -48.04 53.51
CA ARG A 58 78.78 -47.32 53.59
C ARG A 58 78.84 -45.95 52.90
N GLU A 59 79.95 -45.24 53.03
CA GLU A 59 80.20 -43.97 52.34
C GLU A 59 80.28 -44.17 50.82
N ALA A 60 81.02 -45.18 50.35
CA ALA A 60 81.06 -45.55 48.94
C ALA A 60 79.69 -45.99 48.40
N ALA A 61 78.85 -46.62 49.22
CA ALA A 61 77.46 -46.94 48.85
C ALA A 61 76.60 -45.66 48.72
N LYS A 62 76.64 -44.75 49.72
CA LYS A 62 75.95 -43.46 49.66
C LYS A 62 76.38 -42.63 48.44
N GLN A 63 77.69 -42.50 48.19
CA GLN A 63 78.23 -41.80 47.02
C GLN A 63 77.74 -42.41 45.71
N ARG A 64 77.62 -43.75 45.61
CA ARG A 64 77.03 -44.42 44.43
C ARG A 64 75.54 -44.12 44.29
N GLU A 65 74.78 -44.06 45.38
CA GLU A 65 73.36 -43.70 45.37
C GLU A 65 73.16 -42.21 45.00
N GLU A 66 73.96 -41.31 45.55
CA GLU A 66 74.00 -39.87 45.22
C GLU A 66 74.34 -39.65 43.74
N LEU A 67 75.39 -40.29 43.22
CA LEU A 67 75.75 -40.25 41.80
C LEU A 67 74.68 -40.87 40.89
N HIS A 68 73.98 -41.90 41.34
CA HIS A 68 72.86 -42.53 40.62
C HIS A 68 71.61 -41.64 40.60
N LEU A 69 71.32 -40.92 41.69
CA LEU A 69 70.27 -39.89 41.74
C LEU A 69 70.64 -38.73 40.82
N TYR A 70 71.85 -38.20 40.93
CA TYR A 70 72.37 -37.13 40.06
C TYR A 70 72.31 -37.52 38.57
N SER A 71 72.74 -38.73 38.21
CA SER A 71 72.62 -39.28 36.87
C SER A 71 71.17 -39.36 36.38
N LYS A 72 70.24 -39.85 37.23
CA LYS A 72 68.80 -39.82 36.94
C LYS A 72 68.29 -38.39 36.71
N GLU A 73 68.80 -37.40 37.43
CA GLU A 73 68.40 -35.99 37.24
C GLU A 73 68.96 -35.37 35.96
N MET A 74 70.16 -35.75 35.54
CA MET A 74 70.68 -35.39 34.21
C MET A 74 69.85 -36.05 33.11
N VAL A 75 69.54 -37.35 33.22
CA VAL A 75 68.72 -38.08 32.24
C VAL A 75 67.27 -37.56 32.16
N LYS A 76 66.69 -37.03 33.27
CA LYS A 76 65.41 -36.28 33.25
C LYS A 76 65.46 -35.06 32.33
N LYS A 77 66.63 -34.41 32.20
CA LYS A 77 66.86 -33.21 31.37
C LYS A 77 67.22 -33.56 29.91
N TRP A 78 67.52 -34.82 29.60
CA TRP A 78 67.86 -35.26 28.24
C TRP A 78 66.61 -35.41 27.36
N SER A 79 66.46 -34.50 26.40
CA SER A 79 65.38 -34.46 25.40
C SER A 79 65.24 -35.74 24.56
N HIS A 80 66.35 -36.44 24.30
CA HIS A 80 66.41 -37.58 23.38
C HIS A 80 66.07 -38.93 24.03
N THR A 81 65.96 -39.02 25.37
CA THR A 81 65.51 -40.23 26.08
C THR A 81 64.08 -40.60 25.66
N ILE A 82 63.75 -41.90 25.54
CA ILE A 82 62.40 -42.38 25.12
C ILE A 82 61.26 -41.72 25.94
N ALA A 83 61.46 -41.52 27.25
CA ALA A 83 60.50 -40.83 28.10
C ALA A 83 60.33 -39.33 27.74
N GLY A 84 61.44 -38.65 27.40
CA GLY A 84 61.43 -37.25 26.94
C GLY A 84 60.76 -37.11 25.57
N GLN A 85 61.06 -38.02 24.63
CA GLN A 85 60.39 -38.06 23.33
C GLN A 85 58.88 -38.32 23.44
N ARG A 86 58.46 -39.21 24.36
CA ARG A 86 57.04 -39.46 24.66
C ARG A 86 56.35 -38.22 25.24
N LYS A 87 56.99 -37.54 26.21
CA LYS A 87 56.48 -36.24 26.74
C LYS A 87 56.33 -35.21 25.63
N LYS A 88 57.37 -34.99 24.81
CA LYS A 88 57.33 -34.03 23.69
C LYS A 88 56.26 -34.38 22.65
N ARG A 89 55.96 -35.66 22.40
CA ARG A 89 54.81 -36.08 21.57
C ARG A 89 53.46 -35.74 22.23
N LEU A 90 53.30 -36.00 23.53
CA LEU A 90 52.06 -35.67 24.25
C LEU A 90 51.83 -34.15 24.34
N GLU A 91 52.89 -33.37 24.54
CA GLU A 91 52.88 -31.90 24.52
C GLU A 91 52.54 -31.39 23.11
N ALA A 92 53.17 -31.92 22.06
CA ALA A 92 52.86 -31.55 20.68
C ALA A 92 51.44 -31.95 20.23
N ASN A 93 50.90 -33.07 20.74
CA ASN A 93 49.51 -33.45 20.51
C ASN A 93 48.55 -32.49 21.22
N LYS A 94 48.78 -32.15 22.50
CA LYS A 94 47.98 -31.15 23.22
C LYS A 94 47.98 -29.79 22.52
N VAL A 95 49.13 -29.35 22.01
CA VAL A 95 49.22 -28.09 21.24
C VAL A 95 48.44 -28.19 19.92
N ARG A 96 48.42 -29.35 19.25
CA ARG A 96 47.57 -29.57 18.06
C ARG A 96 46.09 -29.58 18.40
N GLU A 97 45.70 -30.29 19.47
CA GLU A 97 44.33 -30.34 19.99
C GLU A 97 43.83 -28.94 20.34
N GLN A 98 44.66 -28.13 21.01
CA GLN A 98 44.38 -26.71 21.31
C GLN A 98 44.21 -25.88 20.04
N ILE A 99 45.12 -25.98 19.06
CA ILE A 99 45.03 -25.25 17.78
C ILE A 99 43.80 -25.70 16.96
N GLU A 100 43.41 -26.98 17.03
CA GLU A 100 42.20 -27.49 16.37
C GLU A 100 40.92 -27.03 17.07
N GLU A 101 40.91 -26.99 18.41
CA GLU A 101 39.82 -26.38 19.18
C GLU A 101 39.69 -24.87 18.92
N GLU A 102 40.80 -24.14 18.86
CA GLU A 102 40.81 -22.70 18.54
C GLU A 102 40.27 -22.43 17.14
N LYS A 103 40.64 -23.27 16.15
CA LYS A 103 40.06 -23.21 14.80
C LYS A 103 38.57 -23.53 14.77
N ARG A 104 38.10 -24.52 15.56
CA ARG A 104 36.66 -24.80 15.68
C ARG A 104 35.93 -23.60 16.30
N LYS A 105 36.46 -23.03 17.39
CA LYS A 105 35.92 -21.81 18.02
C LYS A 105 35.91 -20.61 17.07
N GLN A 106 36.92 -20.47 16.19
CA GLN A 106 36.93 -19.46 15.13
C GLN A 106 35.82 -19.71 14.10
N ILE A 107 35.67 -20.94 13.61
CA ILE A 107 34.60 -21.32 12.67
C ILE A 107 33.20 -21.12 13.30
N ASP A 108 33.02 -21.50 14.57
CA ASP A 108 31.76 -21.28 15.32
C ASP A 108 31.42 -19.79 15.43
N LEU A 109 32.43 -18.93 15.66
CA LEU A 109 32.28 -17.47 15.69
C LEU A 109 32.00 -16.88 14.29
N GLU A 110 32.69 -17.35 13.25
CA GLU A 110 32.46 -16.92 11.86
C GLU A 110 31.06 -17.33 11.37
N GLU A 111 30.63 -18.55 11.65
CA GLU A 111 29.27 -19.02 11.38
C GLU A 111 28.23 -18.26 12.19
N ALA A 112 28.47 -17.99 13.47
CA ALA A 112 27.57 -17.17 14.29
C ALA A 112 27.42 -15.76 13.70
N ASN A 113 28.54 -15.12 13.34
CA ASN A 113 28.57 -13.82 12.70
C ASN A 113 27.83 -13.83 11.35
N TYR A 114 28.04 -14.84 10.51
CA TYR A 114 27.37 -14.96 9.21
C TYR A 114 25.86 -15.20 9.35
N ARG A 115 25.44 -16.07 10.28
CA ARG A 115 24.04 -16.32 10.62
C ARG A 115 23.38 -15.04 11.17
N GLU A 116 24.08 -14.28 12.01
CA GLU A 116 23.60 -13.01 12.54
C GLU A 116 23.52 -11.91 11.46
N GLN A 117 24.48 -11.83 10.54
CA GLN A 117 24.42 -10.97 9.35
C GLN A 117 23.22 -11.31 8.48
N LYS A 118 23.00 -12.59 8.15
CA LYS A 118 21.83 -13.04 7.37
C LYS A 118 20.50 -12.75 8.07
N ARG A 119 20.46 -12.86 9.41
CA ARG A 119 19.31 -12.42 10.22
C ARG A 119 19.11 -10.88 10.13
N LYS A 120 20.18 -10.10 10.26
CA LYS A 120 20.15 -8.62 10.14
C LYS A 120 19.71 -8.16 8.74
N GLU A 121 20.16 -8.84 7.68
CA GLU A 121 19.71 -8.61 6.30
C GLU A 121 18.20 -8.92 6.13
N ALA A 122 17.74 -10.06 6.64
CA ALA A 122 16.33 -10.45 6.56
C ALA A 122 15.41 -9.50 7.33
N VAL A 123 15.83 -9.06 8.52
CA VAL A 123 15.12 -8.06 9.33
C VAL A 123 15.07 -6.72 8.60
N LYS A 124 16.21 -6.18 8.13
CA LYS A 124 16.24 -4.93 7.35
C LYS A 124 15.39 -4.97 6.09
N LYS A 125 15.32 -6.12 5.42
CA LYS A 125 14.45 -6.32 4.26
C LYS A 125 12.97 -6.27 4.64
N ALA A 126 12.59 -6.87 5.76
CA ALA A 126 11.22 -6.82 6.27
C ALA A 126 10.84 -5.41 6.76
N GLU A 127 11.72 -4.73 7.49
CA GLU A 127 11.57 -3.33 7.93
C GLU A 127 11.32 -2.40 6.73
N MET A 128 12.16 -2.50 5.68
CA MET A 128 11.99 -1.70 4.45
C MET A 128 10.70 -2.06 3.68
N GLN A 129 10.27 -3.33 3.69
CA GLN A 129 9.00 -3.74 3.10
C GLN A 129 7.79 -3.17 3.86
N LEU A 130 7.81 -3.20 5.20
CA LEU A 130 6.77 -2.59 6.05
C LEU A 130 6.72 -1.07 5.88
N TYR A 131 7.89 -0.41 5.85
CA TYR A 131 7.98 1.04 5.61
C TYR A 131 7.39 1.43 4.24
N TYR A 132 7.69 0.68 3.18
CA TYR A 132 7.09 0.88 1.85
C TYR A 132 5.59 0.52 1.79
N GLN A 133 5.08 -0.28 2.74
CA GLN A 133 3.66 -0.55 2.90
C GLN A 133 2.89 0.54 3.67
N THR A 134 3.53 1.57 4.23
CA THR A 134 2.82 2.74 4.76
C THR A 134 2.20 3.56 3.63
N ASP A 135 0.94 4.01 3.77
CA ASP A 135 0.26 4.72 2.66
C ASP A 135 0.88 6.08 2.35
N ARG A 136 1.65 6.65 3.28
CA ARG A 136 2.42 7.87 3.05
C ARG A 136 3.59 7.63 2.10
N VAL A 137 4.33 6.52 2.25
CA VAL A 137 5.39 6.13 1.31
C VAL A 137 4.79 5.68 -0.03
N LYS A 138 3.69 4.91 -0.04
CA LYS A 138 2.92 4.64 -1.28
C LYS A 138 2.51 5.93 -1.98
N GLY A 139 2.06 6.94 -1.22
CA GLY A 139 1.71 8.27 -1.74
C GLY A 139 2.89 8.95 -2.42
N LEU A 140 4.05 8.97 -1.76
CA LEU A 140 5.30 9.49 -2.32
C LEU A 140 5.76 8.72 -3.57
N HIS A 141 5.68 7.38 -3.58
CA HIS A 141 6.00 6.55 -4.74
C HIS A 141 5.03 6.76 -5.91
N SER A 142 3.74 6.97 -5.65
CA SER A 142 2.76 7.31 -6.69
C SER A 142 3.04 8.68 -7.32
N ALA A 143 3.52 9.64 -6.51
CA ALA A 143 4.00 10.93 -6.99
C ALA A 143 5.31 10.81 -7.78
N LEU A 144 6.24 9.94 -7.36
CA LEU A 144 7.48 9.65 -8.07
C LEU A 144 7.20 9.09 -9.48
N LEU A 145 6.30 8.10 -9.59
CA LEU A 145 5.84 7.56 -10.87
C LEU A 145 5.22 8.67 -11.76
N LEU A 146 4.43 9.57 -11.17
CA LEU A 146 3.89 10.72 -11.91
C LEU A 146 5.00 11.67 -12.41
N THR A 147 6.11 11.85 -11.69
CA THR A 147 7.26 12.63 -12.19
C THR A 147 7.93 11.99 -13.41
N GLU A 148 7.89 10.66 -13.52
CA GLU A 148 8.44 9.91 -14.65
C GLU A 148 7.52 10.01 -15.87
N VAL A 149 6.21 9.77 -15.68
CA VAL A 149 5.19 9.94 -16.73
C VAL A 149 5.17 11.38 -17.28
N LEU A 150 5.41 12.40 -16.44
CA LEU A 150 5.54 13.79 -16.90
C LEU A 150 6.78 14.00 -17.79
N LYS A 151 7.94 13.45 -17.40
CA LYS A 151 9.18 13.53 -18.20
C LYS A 151 9.07 12.77 -19.53
N GLU A 152 8.43 11.60 -19.53
CA GLU A 152 8.14 10.85 -20.77
C GLU A 152 7.18 11.63 -21.68
N ARG A 153 6.16 12.27 -21.11
CA ARG A 153 5.23 13.12 -21.86
C ARG A 153 5.92 14.33 -22.49
N GLU A 154 6.87 14.95 -21.80
CA GLU A 154 7.70 16.03 -22.33
C GLU A 154 8.53 15.52 -23.54
N ALA A 155 9.23 14.40 -23.40
CA ALA A 155 9.98 13.77 -24.50
C ALA A 155 9.08 13.38 -25.70
N GLN A 156 7.85 12.91 -25.46
CA GLN A 156 6.86 12.64 -26.51
C GLN A 156 6.38 13.91 -27.21
N ILE A 157 6.24 15.03 -26.49
CA ILE A 157 5.90 16.34 -27.06
C ILE A 157 7.04 16.83 -27.96
N ASP A 158 8.29 16.74 -27.50
CA ASP A 158 9.47 17.16 -28.29
C ASP A 158 9.64 16.32 -29.56
N LEU A 159 9.52 14.99 -29.45
CA LEU A 159 9.53 14.08 -30.61
C LEU A 159 8.37 14.39 -31.58
N LYS A 160 7.20 14.81 -31.08
CA LYS A 160 6.06 15.25 -31.91
C LYS A 160 6.29 16.60 -32.56
N GLN A 161 7.05 17.51 -31.93
CA GLN A 161 7.49 18.77 -32.53
C GLN A 161 8.54 18.53 -33.64
N GLN A 162 9.54 17.69 -33.37
CA GLN A 162 10.56 17.30 -34.35
C GLN A 162 9.95 16.61 -35.58
N LYS A 163 8.99 15.69 -35.39
CA LYS A 163 8.25 15.10 -36.52
C LYS A 163 7.50 16.16 -37.33
N LYS A 164 6.85 17.13 -36.67
CA LYS A 164 6.16 18.25 -37.35
C LYS A 164 7.09 19.22 -38.08
N SER A 165 8.33 19.44 -37.62
CA SER A 165 9.30 20.26 -38.36
C SER A 165 9.88 19.49 -39.55
N ALA A 166 10.12 18.18 -39.39
CA ALA A 166 10.54 17.31 -40.48
C ALA A 166 9.50 17.23 -41.60
N THR A 167 8.21 16.99 -41.31
CA THR A 167 7.19 16.98 -42.37
C THR A 167 7.08 18.33 -43.07
N LYS A 168 7.08 19.45 -42.32
CA LYS A 168 7.08 20.80 -42.90
C LYS A 168 8.27 21.10 -43.81
N ASN A 169 9.43 20.50 -43.56
CA ASN A 169 10.59 20.66 -44.43
C ASN A 169 10.44 19.82 -45.71
N VAL A 170 9.95 18.58 -45.61
CA VAL A 170 9.62 17.74 -46.78
C VAL A 170 8.49 18.36 -47.61
N GLU A 171 7.48 18.94 -46.97
CA GLU A 171 6.40 19.70 -47.62
C GLU A 171 6.95 20.89 -48.44
N LYS A 172 7.91 21.65 -47.90
CA LYS A 172 8.60 22.72 -48.64
C LYS A 172 9.40 22.19 -49.82
N GLU A 173 10.20 21.15 -49.63
CA GLU A 173 10.97 20.54 -50.72
C GLU A 173 10.07 20.03 -51.85
N ILE A 174 8.90 19.48 -51.53
CA ILE A 174 7.91 19.04 -52.52
C ILE A 174 7.32 20.26 -53.25
N LEU A 175 6.97 21.33 -52.54
CA LEU A 175 6.47 22.57 -53.15
C LEU A 175 7.52 23.25 -54.04
N GLU A 176 8.80 23.22 -53.66
CA GLU A 176 9.90 23.71 -54.50
C GLU A 176 10.07 22.85 -55.76
N LYS A 177 10.06 21.51 -55.63
CA LYS A 177 10.11 20.57 -56.76
C LYS A 177 8.88 20.64 -57.67
N ILE A 178 7.73 21.12 -57.18
CA ILE A 178 6.55 21.43 -58.00
C ILE A 178 6.79 22.74 -58.77
N LYS A 179 7.17 23.82 -58.08
CA LYS A 179 7.45 25.13 -58.71
C LYS A 179 8.50 25.04 -59.81
N THR A 180 9.63 24.33 -59.59
CA THR A 180 10.65 24.20 -60.65
C THR A 180 10.11 23.48 -61.88
N ARG A 181 9.21 22.50 -61.72
CA ARG A 181 8.54 21.82 -62.84
C ARG A 181 7.52 22.71 -63.54
N GLU A 182 6.81 23.56 -62.79
CA GLU A 182 5.91 24.56 -63.36
C GLU A 182 6.70 25.62 -64.16
N ASP A 183 7.81 26.12 -63.62
CA ASP A 183 8.74 27.04 -64.29
C ASP A 183 9.38 26.40 -65.55
N GLU A 184 9.76 25.12 -65.49
CA GLU A 184 10.28 24.35 -66.63
C GLU A 184 9.20 24.14 -67.70
N ALA A 185 7.97 23.79 -67.31
CA ALA A 185 6.86 23.62 -68.24
C ALA A 185 6.49 24.95 -68.93
N MET A 186 6.41 26.05 -68.17
CA MET A 186 6.19 27.39 -68.70
C MET A 186 7.25 27.78 -69.74
N LYS A 187 8.55 27.59 -69.43
CA LYS A 187 9.64 27.83 -70.39
C LYS A 187 9.52 26.99 -71.66
N GLN A 188 9.16 25.71 -71.52
CA GLN A 188 8.93 24.85 -72.70
C GLN A 188 7.72 25.30 -73.54
N GLU A 189 6.66 25.83 -72.93
CA GLU A 189 5.54 26.40 -73.69
C GLU A 189 5.93 27.72 -74.37
N GLU A 190 6.66 28.61 -73.68
CA GLU A 190 7.23 29.82 -74.26
C GLU A 190 8.12 29.49 -75.48
N GLU A 191 9.06 28.56 -75.34
CA GLU A 191 9.89 28.07 -76.45
C GLU A 191 9.06 27.52 -77.61
N LYS A 192 8.06 26.67 -77.34
CA LYS A 192 7.16 26.12 -78.38
C LYS A 192 6.32 27.20 -79.07
N THR A 193 5.90 28.26 -78.35
CA THR A 193 5.20 29.40 -78.99
C THR A 193 6.15 30.28 -79.79
N LEU A 194 7.41 30.45 -79.36
CA LEU A 194 8.45 31.16 -80.10
C LEU A 194 8.87 30.40 -81.36
N GLN A 195 9.00 29.07 -81.30
CA GLN A 195 9.23 28.21 -82.47
C GLN A 195 8.08 28.35 -83.48
N LYS A 196 6.83 28.16 -83.05
CA LYS A 196 5.64 28.36 -83.90
C LYS A 196 5.52 29.78 -84.47
N ARG A 197 5.99 30.81 -83.77
CA ARG A 197 6.08 32.19 -84.30
C ARG A 197 7.17 32.35 -85.36
N ARG A 198 8.32 31.67 -85.23
CA ARG A 198 9.39 31.63 -86.25
C ARG A 198 8.94 30.87 -87.50
N GLU A 199 8.39 29.67 -87.33
CA GLU A 199 7.82 28.85 -88.42
C GLU A 199 6.79 29.63 -89.23
N ARG A 200 5.82 30.27 -88.56
CA ARG A 200 4.81 31.11 -89.22
C ARG A 200 5.40 32.34 -89.94
N ARG A 201 6.51 32.90 -89.45
CA ARG A 201 7.20 33.99 -90.14
C ARG A 201 7.87 33.49 -91.42
N ILE A 202 8.64 32.39 -91.33
CA ILE A 202 9.32 31.76 -92.48
C ILE A 202 8.29 31.38 -93.55
N PHE A 203 7.23 30.66 -93.17
CA PHE A 203 6.14 30.30 -94.10
C PHE A 203 5.45 31.52 -94.73
N ALA A 204 5.29 32.63 -94.00
CA ALA A 204 4.73 33.87 -94.55
C ALA A 204 5.72 34.66 -95.44
N GLU A 205 7.02 34.40 -95.33
CA GLU A 205 8.07 34.92 -96.23
C GLU A 205 8.16 34.05 -97.48
N ASP A 206 8.12 32.72 -97.35
CA ASP A 206 8.03 31.75 -98.45
C ASP A 206 6.78 31.99 -99.31
N LEU A 207 5.61 32.15 -98.69
CA LEU A 207 4.36 32.41 -99.41
C LEU A 207 4.40 33.75 -100.17
N LYS A 208 5.06 34.79 -99.62
CA LYS A 208 5.27 36.06 -100.33
C LYS A 208 6.20 35.90 -101.54
N ASN A 209 7.18 35.01 -101.47
CA ASN A 209 8.07 34.74 -102.59
C ASN A 209 7.31 33.94 -103.67
N GLN A 210 6.56 32.90 -103.28
CA GLN A 210 5.68 32.18 -104.21
C GLN A 210 4.65 33.09 -104.89
N ILE A 211 4.09 34.09 -104.20
CA ILE A 211 3.17 35.07 -104.81
C ILE A 211 3.90 35.86 -105.91
N LYS A 212 5.09 36.42 -105.64
CA LYS A 212 5.90 37.14 -106.64
C LYS A 212 6.27 36.26 -107.84
N ASP A 213 6.66 35.01 -107.61
CA ASP A 213 7.02 34.08 -108.67
C ASP A 213 5.80 33.74 -109.57
N ASN A 214 4.60 33.65 -108.96
CA ASN A 214 3.33 33.51 -109.69
C ASN A 214 2.93 34.80 -110.43
N GLU A 215 3.21 35.99 -109.89
CA GLU A 215 2.99 37.28 -110.55
C GLU A 215 3.91 37.41 -111.78
N LEU A 216 5.22 37.19 -111.61
CA LEU A 216 6.22 37.23 -112.69
C LEU A 216 5.94 36.19 -113.80
N THR A 217 5.46 34.98 -113.45
CA THR A 217 5.11 33.98 -114.47
C THR A 217 3.80 34.30 -115.20
N ARG A 218 2.83 34.96 -114.55
CA ARG A 218 1.63 35.52 -115.23
C ARG A 218 1.99 36.65 -116.17
N GLU A 219 2.82 37.60 -115.75
CA GLU A 219 3.33 38.68 -116.62
C GLU A 219 4.02 38.13 -117.87
N GLN A 220 4.86 37.08 -117.70
CA GLN A 220 5.49 36.39 -118.82
C GLN A 220 4.51 35.60 -119.72
N GLN A 221 3.38 35.14 -119.19
CA GLN A 221 2.32 34.49 -119.99
C GLN A 221 1.55 35.54 -120.79
N GLU A 222 1.08 36.61 -120.14
CA GLU A 222 0.40 37.73 -120.81
C GLU A 222 1.25 38.34 -121.94
N LEU A 223 2.55 38.50 -121.73
CA LEU A 223 3.46 39.01 -122.77
C LEU A 223 3.59 38.07 -123.97
N LYS A 224 3.50 36.74 -123.76
CA LYS A 224 3.51 35.74 -124.84
C LYS A 224 2.17 35.63 -125.56
N GLU A 225 1.05 35.83 -124.85
CA GLU A 225 -0.28 35.89 -125.47
C GLU A 225 -0.43 37.15 -126.33
N LYS A 226 -0.06 38.32 -125.81
CA LYS A 226 -0.02 39.59 -126.58
C LYS A 226 0.91 39.53 -127.81
N GLN A 227 1.90 38.63 -127.82
CA GLN A 227 2.72 38.33 -129.02
C GLN A 227 1.96 37.45 -130.02
N LYS A 228 1.32 36.37 -129.57
CA LYS A 228 0.51 35.48 -130.43
C LYS A 228 -0.67 36.22 -131.06
N ASP A 229 -1.41 37.00 -130.28
CA ASP A 229 -2.57 37.78 -130.75
C ASP A 229 -2.15 38.70 -131.91
N ARG A 230 -0.96 39.31 -131.80
CA ARG A 230 -0.39 40.18 -132.84
C ARG A 230 -0.05 39.40 -134.12
N GLU A 231 0.51 38.20 -134.01
CA GLU A 231 0.77 37.32 -135.17
C GLU A 231 -0.54 36.84 -135.82
N GLU A 232 -1.55 36.49 -135.02
CA GLU A 232 -2.83 35.99 -135.51
C GLU A 232 -3.64 37.09 -136.21
N ILE A 233 -3.65 38.32 -135.68
CA ILE A 233 -4.21 39.51 -136.35
C ILE A 233 -3.52 39.76 -137.71
N GLN A 234 -2.20 39.54 -137.83
CA GLN A 234 -1.49 39.66 -139.10
C GLN A 234 -1.95 38.60 -140.11
N ARG A 235 -2.06 37.33 -139.71
CA ARG A 235 -2.55 36.24 -140.58
C ARG A 235 -4.00 36.46 -141.03
N LEU A 236 -4.86 36.94 -140.14
CA LEU A 236 -6.27 37.24 -140.47
C LEU A 236 -6.39 38.41 -141.47
N TYR A 237 -5.51 39.42 -141.37
CA TYR A 237 -5.45 40.51 -142.33
C TYR A 237 -5.03 40.05 -143.74
N GLU A 238 -4.04 39.16 -143.82
CA GLU A 238 -3.60 38.54 -145.09
C GLU A 238 -4.71 37.67 -145.71
N LEU A 239 -5.39 36.86 -144.90
CA LEU A 239 -6.51 36.03 -145.35
C LEU A 239 -7.64 36.88 -145.94
N HIS A 240 -8.07 37.92 -145.23
CA HIS A 240 -9.13 38.83 -145.69
C HIS A 240 -8.77 39.53 -147.02
N GLN A 241 -7.51 39.90 -147.25
CA GLN A 241 -7.08 40.42 -148.56
C GLN A 241 -7.21 39.38 -149.70
N SER A 242 -7.07 38.09 -149.40
CA SER A 242 -7.25 37.01 -150.39
C SER A 242 -8.73 36.74 -150.69
N GLU A 243 -9.59 36.76 -149.66
CA GLU A 243 -11.04 36.55 -149.79
C GLU A 243 -11.72 37.66 -150.61
N GLN A 244 -11.29 38.92 -150.48
CA GLN A 244 -11.82 40.00 -151.31
C GLN A 244 -11.54 39.79 -152.81
N ARG A 245 -10.42 39.13 -153.17
CA ARG A 245 -10.07 38.84 -154.56
C ARG A 245 -10.96 37.72 -155.13
N THR A 246 -11.13 36.62 -154.40
CA THR A 246 -11.96 35.49 -154.84
C THR A 246 -13.47 35.84 -154.85
N ALA A 247 -13.93 36.66 -153.91
CA ALA A 247 -15.31 37.14 -153.89
C ALA A 247 -15.67 37.98 -155.14
N ALA A 248 -14.73 38.79 -155.65
CA ALA A 248 -14.93 39.55 -156.88
C ALA A 248 -15.11 38.64 -158.11
N GLU A 249 -14.31 37.58 -158.23
CA GLU A 249 -14.42 36.57 -159.28
C GLU A 249 -15.77 35.81 -159.21
N GLN A 250 -16.19 35.43 -158.00
CA GLN A 250 -17.46 34.73 -157.78
C GLN A 250 -18.67 35.58 -158.18
N GLN A 251 -18.67 36.89 -157.97
CA GLN A 251 -19.78 37.76 -158.40
C GLN A 251 -19.96 37.81 -159.92
N VAL A 252 -18.87 37.69 -160.69
CA VAL A 252 -18.94 37.60 -162.17
C VAL A 252 -19.61 36.29 -162.60
N MET A 253 -19.32 35.19 -161.91
CA MET A 253 -19.92 33.88 -162.19
C MET A 253 -21.38 33.78 -161.72
N HIS A 254 -21.72 34.30 -160.55
CA HIS A 254 -23.07 34.23 -160.00
C HIS A 254 -24.12 34.93 -160.90
N LYS A 255 -23.75 36.05 -161.54
CA LYS A 255 -24.58 36.76 -162.53
C LYS A 255 -24.93 35.91 -163.77
N ARG A 256 -24.13 34.89 -164.12
CA ARG A 256 -24.47 33.93 -165.18
C ARG A 256 -25.49 32.89 -164.70
N ASN A 257 -25.37 32.43 -163.47
CA ASN A 257 -26.15 31.30 -162.94
C ASN A 257 -27.57 31.67 -162.49
N ILE A 258 -27.81 32.88 -161.96
CA ILE A 258 -29.17 33.34 -161.58
C ILE A 258 -30.13 33.24 -162.77
N LYS A 259 -29.64 33.56 -163.99
CA LYS A 259 -30.42 33.49 -165.24
C LYS A 259 -30.95 32.08 -165.57
N GLN A 260 -30.37 31.03 -164.97
CA GLN A 260 -30.80 29.64 -165.15
C GLN A 260 -31.79 29.20 -164.05
N PHE A 261 -31.47 29.45 -162.77
CA PHE A 261 -32.22 28.88 -161.64
C PHE A 261 -33.68 29.36 -161.51
N CYS A 262 -33.99 30.59 -161.94
CA CYS A 262 -35.36 31.12 -161.90
C CYS A 262 -36.38 30.29 -162.71
N MET A 263 -35.94 29.40 -163.60
CA MET A 263 -36.80 28.51 -164.41
C MET A 263 -37.31 27.27 -163.64
N GLU A 264 -36.74 26.96 -162.48
CA GLU A 264 -36.94 25.64 -161.82
C GLU A 264 -37.86 25.70 -160.58
N HIS A 265 -37.70 26.71 -159.72
CA HIS A 265 -38.25 26.71 -158.35
C HIS A 265 -39.80 26.77 -158.24
N LEU A 266 -40.52 27.02 -159.33
CA LEU A 266 -42.00 27.18 -159.34
C LEU A 266 -42.80 25.87 -159.08
N LYS A 267 -42.16 24.74 -158.72
CA LYS A 267 -42.74 23.39 -158.87
C LYS A 267 -42.97 22.56 -157.58
N GLN A 268 -42.62 23.02 -156.37
CA GLN A 268 -42.43 22.11 -155.21
C GLN A 268 -43.28 22.33 -153.93
N LYS A 269 -44.09 23.40 -153.79
CA LYS A 269 -44.38 23.98 -152.45
C LYS A 269 -45.51 23.34 -151.60
N GLU A 270 -46.29 22.39 -152.09
CA GLU A 270 -47.70 22.26 -151.67
C GLU A 270 -48.06 21.20 -150.59
N HIS A 271 -47.09 20.48 -150.00
CA HIS A 271 -47.35 19.13 -149.43
C HIS A 271 -47.55 18.92 -147.90
N LEU A 272 -47.23 19.87 -146.99
CA LEU A 272 -46.50 19.49 -145.74
C LEU A 272 -47.18 19.66 -144.33
N ARG A 273 -48.51 19.72 -144.17
CA ARG A 273 -49.13 20.54 -143.07
C ARG A 273 -49.96 19.88 -141.93
N LYS A 274 -49.58 18.74 -141.29
CA LYS A 274 -50.31 18.14 -140.11
C LYS A 274 -49.43 17.25 -139.18
N ILE A 275 -49.47 17.39 -137.84
CA ILE A 275 -48.81 16.47 -136.85
C ILE A 275 -49.52 16.30 -135.47
N GLU A 276 -49.92 17.38 -134.78
CA GLU A 276 -49.40 17.81 -133.45
C GLU A 276 -49.42 16.87 -132.18
N ALA A 277 -50.10 17.24 -131.05
CA ALA A 277 -49.69 16.86 -129.66
C ALA A 277 -50.84 16.58 -128.63
N GLN A 278 -50.53 16.10 -127.38
CA GLN A 278 -51.54 15.32 -126.60
C GLN A 278 -51.61 15.27 -125.03
N LYS A 279 -50.54 15.21 -124.19
CA LYS A 279 -50.37 13.97 -123.37
C LYS A 279 -50.17 13.93 -121.81
N GLN A 280 -50.43 14.93 -120.94
CA GLN A 280 -50.08 14.87 -119.47
C GLN A 280 -51.21 15.34 -118.50
N ARG A 281 -51.38 14.80 -117.25
CA ARG A 281 -52.54 15.21 -116.40
C ARG A 281 -52.76 14.97 -114.86
N VAL A 282 -52.07 14.13 -114.05
CA VAL A 282 -52.83 13.34 -113.00
C VAL A 282 -52.52 13.50 -111.47
N GLU A 283 -51.29 13.71 -111.00
CA GLU A 283 -50.78 13.08 -109.76
C GLU A 283 -50.66 13.95 -108.46
N GLU A 284 -51.00 13.44 -107.23
CA GLU A 284 -50.81 14.15 -105.91
C GLU A 284 -50.89 13.27 -104.58
N GLU A 285 -51.36 13.84 -103.45
CA GLU A 285 -50.92 13.72 -102.02
C GLU A 285 -50.48 12.35 -101.41
N GLN A 286 -51.47 11.55 -100.99
CA GLN A 286 -51.44 10.36 -100.12
C GLN A 286 -50.50 10.43 -98.88
N ARG A 287 -50.77 11.29 -97.86
CA ARG A 287 -49.77 11.54 -96.79
C ARG A 287 -50.23 11.88 -95.34
N LYS A 288 -51.52 11.84 -94.97
CA LYS A 288 -52.02 12.52 -93.74
C LYS A 288 -52.17 11.78 -92.38
N LEU A 289 -51.99 10.45 -92.24
CA LEU A 289 -52.69 9.68 -91.17
C LEU A 289 -51.99 9.41 -89.80
N PHE A 290 -50.72 9.78 -89.57
CA PHE A 290 -49.87 9.05 -88.58
C PHE A 290 -49.71 9.59 -87.14
N LEU A 291 -50.33 10.72 -86.74
CA LEU A 291 -49.83 11.52 -85.58
C LEU A 291 -50.56 11.40 -84.21
N SER A 292 -51.71 10.75 -84.10
CA SER A 292 -52.66 10.99 -82.98
C SER A 292 -52.47 10.18 -81.68
N THR A 293 -51.65 9.11 -81.66
CA THR A 293 -51.75 8.05 -80.63
C THR A 293 -50.89 8.24 -79.36
N LYS A 294 -49.87 9.11 -79.36
CA LYS A 294 -48.75 9.03 -78.41
C LYS A 294 -48.95 9.67 -77.01
N GLN A 295 -50.04 10.42 -76.77
CA GLN A 295 -50.12 11.33 -75.60
C GLN A 295 -50.82 10.81 -74.32
N LYS A 296 -51.55 9.68 -74.35
CA LYS A 296 -52.41 9.28 -73.19
C LYS A 296 -51.69 8.59 -72.01
N MET A 297 -50.46 8.11 -72.18
CA MET A 297 -49.90 7.07 -71.29
C MET A 297 -49.16 7.57 -70.03
N THR A 298 -49.00 8.88 -69.83
CA THR A 298 -48.10 9.44 -68.79
C THR A 298 -48.78 9.93 -67.50
N LYS A 299 -50.12 9.98 -67.41
CA LYS A 299 -50.81 10.58 -66.24
C LYS A 299 -51.00 9.64 -65.04
N LEU A 300 -51.14 8.32 -65.25
CA LEU A 300 -51.56 7.37 -64.21
C LEU A 300 -50.47 6.94 -63.19
N ARG A 301 -49.27 7.54 -63.20
CA ARG A 301 -48.11 7.09 -62.37
C ARG A 301 -47.75 8.01 -61.19
N LYS A 302 -48.57 9.00 -60.82
CA LYS A 302 -48.21 9.99 -59.77
C LYS A 302 -49.12 10.03 -58.53
N GLU A 303 -50.14 9.18 -58.46
CA GLU A 303 -51.17 9.26 -57.41
C GLU A 303 -51.03 8.17 -56.33
N LYS A 304 -50.36 7.05 -56.61
CA LYS A 304 -50.26 5.92 -55.66
C LYS A 304 -49.24 6.08 -54.52
N ASP A 305 -48.23 6.93 -54.67
CA ASP A 305 -47.08 6.97 -53.74
C ASP A 305 -47.34 7.79 -52.45
N LYS A 306 -48.48 8.49 -52.33
CA LYS A 306 -48.76 9.41 -51.21
C LYS A 306 -49.57 8.81 -50.06
N GLU A 307 -50.09 7.61 -50.23
CA GLU A 307 -51.08 7.00 -49.33
C GLU A 307 -50.41 6.24 -48.16
N ILE A 308 -49.23 5.65 -48.42
CA ILE A 308 -48.54 4.67 -47.56
C ILE A 308 -47.92 5.27 -46.28
N ILE A 309 -47.68 6.60 -46.24
CA ILE A 309 -46.85 7.22 -45.19
C ILE A 309 -47.62 7.52 -43.88
N ARG A 310 -48.97 7.51 -43.88
CA ARG A 310 -49.76 7.94 -42.70
C ARG A 310 -50.06 6.86 -41.66
N GLU A 311 -50.11 5.57 -42.04
CA GLU A 311 -50.56 4.50 -41.13
C GLU A 311 -49.48 4.04 -40.11
N ALA A 312 -48.24 4.52 -40.24
CA ALA A 312 -47.09 3.97 -39.51
C ALA A 312 -46.93 4.45 -38.05
N GLN A 313 -47.55 5.57 -37.65
CA GLN A 313 -47.21 6.26 -36.40
C GLN A 313 -48.15 6.02 -35.21
N GLU A 314 -49.43 5.66 -35.42
CA GLU A 314 -50.40 5.57 -34.30
C GLU A 314 -50.37 4.25 -33.50
N ARG A 315 -49.57 3.26 -33.90
CA ARG A 315 -49.55 1.91 -33.29
C ARG A 315 -48.61 1.71 -32.08
N ARG A 316 -47.77 2.68 -31.69
CA ARG A 316 -46.68 2.43 -30.71
C ARG A 316 -46.86 2.95 -29.29
N GLU A 317 -47.70 3.95 -29.02
CA GLU A 317 -47.63 4.69 -27.74
C GLU A 317 -48.77 4.43 -26.73
N ARG A 318 -49.71 3.51 -27.00
CA ARG A 318 -50.92 3.32 -26.15
C ARG A 318 -50.93 2.14 -25.18
N ILE A 319 -50.00 1.16 -25.26
CA ILE A 319 -50.14 -0.13 -24.54
C ILE A 319 -48.84 -0.64 -23.86
N LEU A 320 -48.02 0.26 -23.28
CA LEU A 320 -47.00 -0.12 -22.28
C LEU A 320 -46.99 0.87 -21.09
N ASN A 321 -48.07 0.99 -20.32
CA ASN A 321 -48.57 0.09 -19.26
C ASN A 321 -47.96 0.30 -17.86
N LYS A 322 -48.86 0.33 -16.87
CA LYS A 322 -48.66 -0.16 -15.50
C LYS A 322 -47.74 0.64 -14.56
N LEU A 323 -47.99 1.95 -14.51
CA LEU A 323 -47.92 2.75 -13.29
C LEU A 323 -48.97 2.27 -12.25
N VAL A 324 -48.93 1.00 -11.84
CA VAL A 324 -50.04 0.33 -11.12
C VAL A 324 -49.59 -0.60 -9.97
N VAL A 325 -48.43 -1.26 -10.04
CA VAL A 325 -48.07 -2.32 -9.06
C VAL A 325 -46.62 -2.23 -8.57
N THR A 326 -46.37 -1.40 -7.54
CA THR A 326 -45.69 -1.77 -6.27
C THR A 326 -45.42 -0.52 -5.41
N GLN A 327 -46.29 -0.24 -4.44
CA GLN A 327 -45.95 0.10 -3.04
C GLN A 327 -47.21 0.37 -2.20
N GLN A 328 -48.01 -0.68 -1.97
CA GLN A 328 -48.92 -0.73 -0.84
C GLN A 328 -48.15 -1.26 0.38
N GLN A 329 -47.81 -0.36 1.30
CA GLN A 329 -47.17 -0.59 2.60
C GLN A 329 -47.33 0.75 3.37
N GLN A 330 -47.86 0.85 4.60
CA GLN A 330 -48.12 -0.15 5.65
C GLN A 330 -49.51 0.07 6.32
N THR A 331 -49.79 -0.64 7.42
CA THR A 331 -51.11 -0.79 8.07
C THR A 331 -51.18 -0.32 9.53
N LEU A 332 -52.41 -0.10 10.00
CA LEU A 332 -53.04 -0.31 11.34
C LEU A 332 -52.18 -1.02 12.46
N ASN A 333 -52.42 -0.86 13.78
CA ASN A 333 -53.65 -0.43 14.49
C ASN A 333 -53.45 0.08 15.96
N GLU A 334 -54.57 0.53 16.57
CA GLU A 334 -55.00 0.69 17.99
C GLU A 334 -54.14 0.27 19.23
N GLU A 335 -54.33 1.00 20.36
CA GLU A 335 -54.69 0.45 21.71
C GLU A 335 -54.77 1.52 22.84
N LYS A 336 -55.87 1.61 23.64
CA LYS A 336 -55.91 2.15 25.05
C LYS A 336 -57.18 1.76 25.84
N ARG A 337 -57.06 0.94 26.91
CA ARG A 337 -58.13 0.41 27.82
C ARG A 337 -57.46 -0.01 29.17
N THR A 338 -57.98 -0.04 30.42
CA THR A 338 -59.09 0.56 31.23
C THR A 338 -58.85 0.19 32.74
N ALA A 339 -59.32 0.94 33.77
CA ALA A 339 -59.04 0.66 35.22
C ALA A 339 -60.10 1.16 36.26
N LYS A 340 -60.27 0.49 37.44
CA LYS A 340 -61.04 0.95 38.66
C LYS A 340 -60.89 0.05 39.92
N ALA A 341 -61.23 0.54 41.14
CA ALA A 341 -61.11 -0.12 42.47
C ALA A 341 -62.14 0.35 43.55
N VAL A 342 -62.16 -0.24 44.78
CA VAL A 342 -63.18 -0.08 45.89
C VAL A 342 -62.57 -0.22 47.32
N VAL A 343 -63.25 0.27 48.40
CA VAL A 343 -62.91 0.20 49.86
C VAL A 343 -64.21 0.11 50.73
N GLU A 344 -64.22 -0.53 51.93
CA GLU A 344 -65.03 -0.29 53.20
C GLU A 344 -65.46 -1.57 54.00
N LEU A 345 -65.35 -1.59 55.36
CA LEU A 345 -66.14 -2.38 56.38
C LEU A 345 -65.50 -2.43 57.82
N ASP A 346 -66.25 -2.28 58.95
CA ASP A 346 -65.88 -2.72 60.33
C ASP A 346 -67.00 -2.63 61.44
N GLU A 347 -66.70 -3.04 62.71
CA GLU A 347 -67.35 -2.80 64.05
C GLU A 347 -68.32 -3.80 64.78
N ARG A 348 -68.16 -3.94 66.14
CA ARG A 348 -69.14 -4.18 67.30
C ARG A 348 -68.89 -5.40 68.27
N GLN A 349 -68.66 -5.18 69.59
CA GLN A 349 -68.94 -6.13 70.73
C GLN A 349 -68.63 -5.57 72.16
N THR A 350 -69.40 -5.92 73.23
CA THR A 350 -69.08 -5.76 74.70
C THR A 350 -70.11 -6.43 75.66
N LEU A 351 -69.80 -6.51 76.99
CA LEU A 351 -70.67 -6.72 78.21
C LEU A 351 -70.72 -8.12 78.92
N LEU A 352 -70.23 -8.20 80.18
CA LEU A 352 -70.42 -9.27 81.21
C LEU A 352 -69.73 -8.87 82.56
N HIS A 353 -70.17 -9.32 83.77
CA HIS A 353 -69.41 -9.04 85.03
C HIS A 353 -69.61 -9.90 86.33
N GLN A 354 -70.74 -9.81 87.08
CA GLN A 354 -70.66 -9.36 88.51
C GLN A 354 -70.40 -10.33 89.70
N GLU A 355 -70.99 -11.53 89.77
CA GLU A 355 -71.58 -12.15 91.01
C GLU A 355 -70.70 -12.53 92.26
N GLN A 356 -69.51 -11.98 92.48
CA GLN A 356 -68.45 -12.70 93.24
C GLN A 356 -68.38 -12.55 94.79
N GLU A 357 -69.24 -11.76 95.45
CA GLU A 357 -68.87 -11.16 96.76
C GLU A 357 -68.88 -12.05 98.04
N GLN A 358 -69.83 -12.96 98.23
CA GLN A 358 -70.23 -13.34 99.60
C GLN A 358 -69.34 -14.35 100.37
N LYS A 359 -68.41 -15.08 99.73
CA LYS A 359 -67.69 -16.23 100.34
C LYS A 359 -66.62 -15.89 101.41
N LYS A 360 -66.56 -14.64 101.91
CA LYS A 360 -65.34 -14.06 102.50
C LYS A 360 -65.20 -14.16 104.05
N ALA A 361 -66.30 -14.26 104.81
CA ALA A 361 -66.27 -13.89 106.24
C ALA A 361 -65.81 -14.99 107.24
N ALA A 362 -66.37 -16.21 107.17
CA ALA A 362 -66.20 -17.22 108.23
C ALA A 362 -64.75 -17.73 108.41
N MET A 363 -63.92 -17.57 107.38
CA MET A 363 -62.51 -17.96 107.34
C MET A 363 -61.64 -17.30 108.44
N MET A 364 -62.06 -16.17 109.00
CA MET A 364 -61.16 -15.20 109.65
C MET A 364 -60.64 -15.56 111.05
N LYS A 365 -61.34 -16.40 111.84
CA LYS A 365 -61.01 -16.62 113.26
C LYS A 365 -59.95 -17.70 113.52
N ALA A 366 -60.05 -18.88 112.89
CA ALA A 366 -59.05 -19.96 113.10
C ALA A 366 -57.62 -19.57 112.68
N ILE A 367 -57.47 -18.45 111.96
CA ILE A 367 -56.18 -17.86 111.60
C ILE A 367 -55.46 -17.24 112.81
N THR A 368 -56.15 -16.76 113.85
CA THR A 368 -55.54 -15.90 114.89
C THR A 368 -54.39 -16.57 115.64
N ASP A 369 -54.59 -17.80 116.10
CA ASP A 369 -53.68 -18.40 117.07
C ASP A 369 -52.56 -19.16 116.35
N HIS A 370 -52.85 -19.64 115.14
CA HIS A 370 -51.83 -20.05 114.18
C HIS A 370 -50.85 -18.89 113.86
N ARG A 371 -51.32 -17.63 113.80
CA ARG A 371 -50.42 -16.46 113.60
C ARG A 371 -49.45 -16.29 114.77
N GLU A 372 -49.80 -16.62 116.01
CA GLU A 372 -48.93 -16.41 117.19
C GLU A 372 -47.66 -17.26 117.13
N ILE A 373 -47.81 -18.59 116.99
CA ILE A 373 -46.67 -19.50 116.89
C ILE A 373 -45.94 -19.31 115.55
N LYS A 374 -46.66 -19.04 114.46
CA LYS A 374 -46.03 -18.61 113.21
C LYS A 374 -45.28 -17.29 113.35
N ARG A 375 -45.64 -16.38 114.24
CA ARG A 375 -44.95 -15.09 114.43
C ARG A 375 -43.49 -15.32 114.80
N LYS A 376 -43.23 -16.07 115.87
CA LYS A 376 -41.88 -16.36 116.38
C LYS A 376 -41.07 -17.25 115.45
N GLU A 377 -41.70 -18.25 114.82
CA GLU A 377 -41.04 -19.05 113.79
C GLU A 377 -40.67 -18.20 112.56
N LYS A 378 -41.55 -17.27 112.15
CA LYS A 378 -41.35 -16.31 111.05
C LYS A 378 -40.36 -15.21 111.40
N GLU A 379 -40.17 -14.85 112.68
CA GLU A 379 -39.12 -13.92 113.11
C GLU A 379 -37.73 -14.55 112.99
N MET A 380 -37.55 -15.80 113.41
CA MET A 380 -36.25 -16.49 113.31
C MET A 380 -35.95 -16.97 111.88
N ARG A 381 -36.94 -17.53 111.16
CA ARG A 381 -36.83 -17.74 109.72
C ARG A 381 -36.65 -16.40 108.98
N GLY A 382 -37.26 -15.33 109.50
CA GLY A 382 -37.15 -13.94 109.04
C GLY A 382 -35.71 -13.47 109.03
N LYS A 383 -35.05 -13.42 110.19
CA LYS A 383 -33.62 -13.03 110.32
C LYS A 383 -32.68 -13.86 109.45
N ILE A 384 -32.91 -15.18 109.35
CA ILE A 384 -32.12 -16.05 108.46
C ILE A 384 -32.42 -15.76 106.98
N SER A 385 -33.67 -15.43 106.62
CA SER A 385 -34.00 -14.98 105.27
C SER A 385 -33.51 -13.56 104.96
N GLU A 386 -33.46 -12.67 105.94
CA GLU A 386 -32.87 -11.33 105.85
C GLU A 386 -31.36 -11.45 105.56
N GLN A 387 -30.64 -12.25 106.35
CA GLN A 387 -29.22 -12.55 106.08
C GLN A 387 -29.01 -13.17 104.69
N LYS A 388 -29.81 -14.17 104.30
CA LYS A 388 -29.70 -14.78 102.95
C LYS A 388 -30.06 -13.82 101.83
N THR A 389 -31.07 -12.96 102.00
CA THR A 389 -31.41 -11.92 101.01
C THR A 389 -30.36 -10.82 100.94
N LEU A 390 -29.64 -10.52 102.03
CA LEU A 390 -28.47 -9.64 102.03
C LEU A 390 -27.29 -10.30 101.30
N GLU A 391 -26.98 -11.58 101.58
CA GLU A 391 -25.95 -12.35 100.87
C GLU A 391 -26.28 -12.48 99.37
N GLU A 392 -27.55 -12.75 99.03
CA GLU A 392 -28.04 -12.81 97.65
C GLU A 392 -28.00 -11.44 96.96
N THR A 393 -28.37 -10.34 97.64
CA THR A 393 -28.33 -9.00 97.02
C THR A 393 -26.90 -8.51 96.85
N MET A 394 -26.00 -8.79 97.79
CA MET A 394 -24.56 -8.57 97.61
C MET A 394 -24.01 -9.40 96.45
N SER A 395 -24.38 -10.68 96.35
CA SER A 395 -23.98 -11.56 95.23
C SER A 395 -24.51 -11.05 93.88
N LYS A 396 -25.75 -10.54 93.84
CA LYS A 396 -26.35 -9.91 92.64
C LYS A 396 -25.62 -8.61 92.28
N ILE A 397 -25.35 -7.73 93.25
CA ILE A 397 -24.56 -6.50 93.06
C ILE A 397 -23.15 -6.80 92.54
N GLU A 398 -22.50 -7.86 93.01
CA GLU A 398 -21.17 -8.27 92.53
C GLU A 398 -21.23 -8.91 91.13
N ALA A 399 -22.24 -9.74 90.85
CA ALA A 399 -22.50 -10.26 89.51
C ALA A 399 -22.78 -9.11 88.50
N ASP A 400 -23.60 -8.12 88.87
CA ASP A 400 -23.89 -6.93 88.06
C ASP A 400 -22.63 -6.08 87.83
N ARG A 401 -21.79 -5.90 88.86
CA ARG A 401 -20.48 -5.22 88.74
C ARG A 401 -19.54 -5.96 87.79
N ILE A 402 -19.52 -7.30 87.82
CA ILE A 402 -18.74 -8.13 86.90
C ILE A 402 -19.31 -8.05 85.48
N PHE A 403 -20.63 -8.15 85.32
CA PHE A 403 -21.32 -8.06 84.03
C PHE A 403 -21.12 -6.69 83.37
N ALA A 404 -21.21 -5.59 84.14
CA ALA A 404 -20.92 -4.23 83.66
C ALA A 404 -19.46 -4.11 83.18
N LYS A 405 -18.49 -4.61 83.94
CA LYS A 405 -17.07 -4.65 83.54
C LYS A 405 -16.85 -5.48 82.28
N MET A 406 -17.52 -6.63 82.14
CA MET A 406 -17.47 -7.46 80.93
C MET A 406 -18.06 -6.75 79.72
N LYS A 407 -19.20 -6.06 79.89
CA LYS A 407 -19.85 -5.27 78.82
C LYS A 407 -19.01 -4.06 78.41
N GLU A 408 -18.32 -3.40 79.35
CA GLU A 408 -17.29 -2.41 79.02
C GLU A 408 -16.14 -3.00 78.21
N GLN A 409 -15.63 -4.17 78.59
CA GLN A 409 -14.53 -4.83 77.86
C GLN A 409 -14.96 -5.27 76.46
N GLU A 410 -16.18 -5.81 76.29
CA GLU A 410 -16.77 -6.08 74.98
C GLU A 410 -16.86 -4.79 74.13
N ALA A 411 -17.33 -3.68 74.72
CA ALA A 411 -17.44 -2.41 74.02
C ALA A 411 -16.06 -1.81 73.65
N LYS A 412 -15.05 -1.98 74.51
CA LYS A 412 -13.66 -1.58 74.25
C LYS A 412 -13.05 -2.40 73.10
N LYS A 413 -13.16 -3.74 73.15
CA LYS A 413 -12.73 -4.63 72.05
C LYS A 413 -13.39 -4.29 70.72
N LYS A 414 -14.72 -4.12 70.69
CA LYS A 414 -15.45 -3.73 69.47
C LYS A 414 -15.02 -2.37 68.92
N ARG A 415 -14.64 -1.40 69.77
CA ARG A 415 -14.06 -0.13 69.34
C ARG A 415 -12.67 -0.33 68.72
N GLU A 416 -11.80 -1.09 69.36
CA GLU A 416 -10.46 -1.41 68.84
C GLU A 416 -10.51 -2.19 67.51
N GLU A 417 -11.43 -3.14 67.38
CA GLU A 417 -11.70 -3.90 66.14
C GLU A 417 -12.19 -2.96 65.02
N ASN A 418 -13.12 -2.05 65.33
CA ASN A 418 -13.59 -1.05 64.37
C ASN A 418 -12.49 -0.04 63.96
N GLU A 419 -11.61 0.39 64.86
CA GLU A 419 -10.48 1.25 64.48
C GLU A 419 -9.44 0.51 63.64
N LYS A 420 -9.15 -0.77 63.95
CA LYS A 420 -8.29 -1.62 63.09
C LYS A 420 -8.89 -1.79 61.69
N LEU A 421 -10.21 -1.99 61.59
CA LEU A 421 -10.92 -2.09 60.31
C LEU A 421 -10.88 -0.77 59.53
N LYS A 422 -11.10 0.38 60.18
CA LYS A 422 -10.94 1.71 59.55
C LYS A 422 -9.52 1.92 59.03
N GLN A 423 -8.50 1.63 59.84
CA GLN A 423 -7.10 1.74 59.44
C GLN A 423 -6.77 0.86 58.24
N PHE A 424 -7.27 -0.38 58.21
CA PHE A 424 -7.14 -1.29 57.07
C PHE A 424 -7.82 -0.76 55.80
N ILE A 425 -9.04 -0.24 55.90
CA ILE A 425 -9.75 0.38 54.76
C ILE A 425 -9.02 1.63 54.26
N ILE A 426 -8.49 2.48 55.15
CA ILE A 426 -7.68 3.64 54.79
C ILE A 426 -6.40 3.21 54.06
N ALA A 427 -5.72 2.16 54.53
CA ALA A 427 -4.55 1.60 53.86
C ALA A 427 -4.89 1.05 52.45
N GLN A 428 -6.01 0.33 52.30
CA GLN A 428 -6.47 -0.14 50.98
C GLN A 428 -6.85 1.02 50.04
N MET A 429 -7.47 2.09 50.53
CA MET A 429 -7.76 3.28 49.73
C MET A 429 -6.48 3.99 49.28
N ALA A 430 -5.50 4.14 50.17
CA ALA A 430 -4.20 4.74 49.85
C ALA A 430 -3.41 3.87 48.85
N GLU A 431 -3.40 2.55 49.03
CA GLU A 431 -2.77 1.63 48.07
C GLU A 431 -3.45 1.70 46.70
N LYS A 432 -4.79 1.71 46.65
CA LYS A 432 -5.51 1.89 45.39
C LYS A 432 -5.13 3.23 44.72
N GLN A 433 -5.16 4.33 45.46
CA GLN A 433 -4.77 5.65 44.93
C GLN A 433 -3.33 5.66 44.39
N ALA A 434 -2.40 4.98 45.06
CA ALA A 434 -1.02 4.85 44.58
C ALA A 434 -0.93 4.02 43.28
N ARG A 435 -1.71 2.93 43.16
CA ARG A 435 -1.81 2.12 41.93
C ARG A 435 -2.44 2.92 40.79
N ASP A 436 -3.53 3.64 41.05
CA ASP A 436 -4.24 4.48 40.07
C ASP A 436 -3.32 5.63 39.57
N GLN A 437 -2.57 6.27 40.47
CA GLN A 437 -1.54 7.27 40.12
C GLN A 437 -0.40 6.64 39.31
N HIS A 438 0.10 5.47 39.70
CA HIS A 438 1.16 4.78 38.96
C HIS A 438 0.71 4.48 37.52
N ALA A 439 -0.49 3.92 37.34
CA ALA A 439 -1.08 3.67 36.02
C ALA A 439 -1.14 4.96 35.18
N MET A 440 -1.71 6.04 35.72
CA MET A 440 -1.74 7.35 35.04
C MET A 440 -0.35 7.88 34.65
N THR A 441 0.70 7.60 35.45
CA THR A 441 2.07 7.97 35.06
C THR A 441 2.67 7.06 34.00
N GLU A 442 2.34 5.77 33.95
CA GLU A 442 2.77 4.87 32.87
C GLU A 442 2.03 5.16 31.57
N ASP A 443 0.72 5.42 31.61
CA ASP A 443 -0.06 5.85 30.45
C ASP A 443 0.48 7.16 29.86
N ARG A 444 0.87 8.12 30.71
CA ARG A 444 1.55 9.35 30.27
C ARG A 444 2.91 9.05 29.63
N LYS A 445 3.77 8.23 30.28
CA LYS A 445 5.07 7.82 29.72
C LYS A 445 4.93 7.07 28.39
N TYR A 446 3.87 6.26 28.24
CA TYR A 446 3.55 5.55 27.02
C TYR A 446 3.11 6.51 25.91
N GLY A 447 2.24 7.48 26.22
CA GLY A 447 1.86 8.55 25.31
C GLY A 447 3.05 9.40 24.85
N GLU A 448 3.96 9.75 25.78
CA GLU A 448 5.21 10.48 25.51
C GLU A 448 6.13 9.68 24.58
N LYS A 449 6.35 8.38 24.84
CA LYS A 449 7.14 7.48 23.98
C LYS A 449 6.51 7.31 22.60
N ASN A 450 5.19 7.16 22.50
CA ASN A 450 4.49 7.03 21.22
C ASN A 450 4.60 8.32 20.40
N ALA A 451 4.47 9.50 21.04
CA ALA A 451 4.69 10.79 20.39
C ALA A 451 6.15 10.96 19.91
N GLN A 452 7.14 10.45 20.65
CA GLN A 452 8.54 10.42 20.23
C GLN A 452 8.73 9.54 18.99
N LEU A 453 8.20 8.31 18.98
CA LEU A 453 8.24 7.41 17.82
C LEU A 453 7.59 8.02 16.57
N ILE A 454 6.40 8.62 16.71
CA ILE A 454 5.72 9.35 15.62
C ILE A 454 6.61 10.48 15.07
N ALA A 455 7.32 11.21 15.94
CA ALA A 455 8.24 12.29 15.52
C ALA A 455 9.54 11.78 14.88
N GLU A 456 10.00 10.57 15.23
CA GLU A 456 11.17 9.91 14.63
C GLU A 456 10.82 9.30 13.26
N GLU A 457 9.64 8.69 13.13
CA GLU A 457 9.09 8.25 11.84
C GLU A 457 8.83 9.43 10.90
N GLU A 458 8.31 10.56 11.39
CA GLU A 458 8.14 11.78 10.59
C GLU A 458 9.47 12.31 10.07
N LYS A 459 10.52 12.41 10.91
CA LYS A 459 11.87 12.83 10.48
C LYS A 459 12.41 11.88 9.41
N SER A 460 12.36 10.57 9.67
CA SER A 460 12.83 9.52 8.76
C SER A 460 12.10 9.60 7.41
N PHE A 461 10.79 9.85 7.41
CA PHE A 461 10.02 10.09 6.19
C PHE A 461 10.43 11.37 5.47
N GLN A 462 10.64 12.49 6.19
CA GLN A 462 11.04 13.75 5.57
C GLN A 462 12.42 13.63 4.91
N GLU A 463 13.41 13.05 5.60
CA GLU A 463 14.76 12.78 5.07
C GLU A 463 14.71 11.87 3.83
N TYR A 464 13.96 10.77 3.88
CA TYR A 464 13.73 9.90 2.72
C TYR A 464 13.05 10.65 1.56
N SER A 465 12.06 11.49 1.86
CA SER A 465 11.35 12.26 0.84
C SER A 465 12.23 13.31 0.18
N GLN A 466 13.17 13.92 0.93
CA GLN A 466 14.18 14.83 0.40
C GLN A 466 15.13 14.09 -0.55
N GLN A 467 15.66 12.93 -0.17
CA GLN A 467 16.50 12.11 -1.06
C GLN A 467 15.77 11.72 -2.37
N VAL A 468 14.47 11.41 -2.31
CA VAL A 468 13.64 11.12 -3.50
C VAL A 468 13.37 12.38 -4.33
N ILE A 469 13.22 13.55 -3.69
CA ILE A 469 13.07 14.87 -4.32
C ILE A 469 14.36 15.28 -5.04
N ASP A 470 15.51 15.16 -4.40
CA ASP A 470 16.81 15.59 -4.91
C ASP A 470 17.25 14.69 -6.07
N THR A 471 17.16 13.37 -5.92
CA THR A 471 17.46 12.43 -7.02
C THR A 471 16.46 12.51 -8.19
N ALA A 472 15.28 13.12 -8.00
CA ALA A 472 14.37 13.48 -9.09
C ALA A 472 14.78 14.81 -9.76
N ALA A 473 15.24 15.80 -8.97
CA ALA A 473 15.76 17.08 -9.46
C ALA A 473 17.05 16.92 -10.28
N GLU A 474 18.02 16.12 -9.81
CA GLU A 474 19.22 15.72 -10.54
C GLU A 474 18.87 15.13 -11.92
N LYS A 475 17.87 14.24 -11.95
CA LYS A 475 17.36 13.59 -13.16
C LYS A 475 16.50 14.51 -14.03
N LYS A 476 16.41 15.80 -13.68
CA LYS A 476 15.62 16.84 -14.36
C LYS A 476 14.16 16.41 -14.59
N LYS A 477 13.54 15.80 -13.57
CA LYS A 477 12.10 15.47 -13.57
C LYS A 477 11.31 16.64 -12.98
N ASN A 478 10.02 16.70 -13.27
CA ASN A 478 9.11 17.65 -12.62
C ASN A 478 8.86 17.23 -11.16
N VAL A 479 9.44 17.97 -10.20
CA VAL A 479 9.45 17.64 -8.77
C VAL A 479 8.16 18.06 -8.03
N PHE A 480 7.28 18.85 -8.65
CA PHE A 480 6.07 19.38 -8.01
C PHE A 480 5.14 18.31 -7.38
N PRO A 481 4.90 17.13 -8.00
CA PRO A 481 4.14 16.06 -7.36
C PRO A 481 4.76 15.56 -6.05
N LEU A 482 6.10 15.44 -6.00
CA LEU A 482 6.82 14.95 -4.82
C LEU A 482 6.71 15.93 -3.66
N TYR A 483 6.91 17.24 -3.89
CA TYR A 483 6.68 18.27 -2.87
C TYR A 483 5.24 18.25 -2.35
N LYS A 484 4.24 18.01 -3.22
CA LYS A 484 2.84 17.89 -2.80
C LYS A 484 2.57 16.63 -1.96
N ALA A 485 3.27 15.52 -2.23
CA ALA A 485 3.19 14.30 -1.43
C ALA A 485 3.90 14.44 -0.09
N ALA A 486 5.14 14.94 -0.06
CA ALA A 486 5.93 15.12 1.15
C ALA A 486 5.27 16.10 2.16
N ARG A 487 4.64 17.17 1.65
CA ARG A 487 3.85 18.13 2.44
C ARG A 487 2.50 17.60 2.93
N ARG A 488 2.04 16.42 2.51
CA ARG A 488 0.85 15.77 3.10
C ARG A 488 1.24 15.12 4.43
N GLY A 489 1.40 15.95 5.45
CA GLY A 489 1.61 15.51 6.83
C GLY A 489 0.44 14.68 7.38
N ILE A 490 0.65 14.04 8.52
CA ILE A 490 -0.36 13.23 9.22
C ILE A 490 -1.56 14.12 9.56
N LYS A 491 -2.67 13.91 8.85
CA LYS A 491 -3.92 14.63 9.14
C LYS A 491 -4.52 14.12 10.45
N PRO A 492 -4.95 15.00 11.38
CA PRO A 492 -5.69 14.58 12.56
C PRO A 492 -6.97 13.82 12.17
N GLY A 493 -6.98 12.50 12.35
CA GLY A 493 -8.08 11.60 12.01
C GLY A 493 -7.93 10.75 10.74
N ASP A 494 -6.84 10.86 9.97
CA ASP A 494 -6.56 10.00 8.79
C ASP A 494 -5.88 8.69 9.27
N SER A 495 -6.63 7.86 9.99
CA SER A 495 -6.13 6.89 10.98
C SER A 495 -5.60 5.55 10.44
N SER A 496 -5.26 5.44 9.16
CA SER A 496 -4.91 4.17 8.50
C SER A 496 -3.42 3.84 8.46
N THR A 497 -2.54 4.75 8.90
CA THR A 497 -1.15 4.79 8.42
C THR A 497 -0.05 4.47 9.42
N PHE A 498 -0.36 4.16 10.68
CA PHE A 498 0.66 3.96 11.72
C PHE A 498 0.82 2.49 12.11
N SER A 499 2.07 2.04 12.27
CA SER A 499 2.43 0.67 12.69
C SER A 499 2.37 0.45 14.19
N GLY A 500 2.43 1.51 14.99
CA GLY A 500 2.21 1.44 16.43
C GLY A 500 0.75 1.19 16.78
N ILE A 501 0.50 0.45 17.87
CA ILE A 501 -0.83 0.18 18.39
C ILE A 501 -1.49 1.51 18.77
N GLN A 502 -2.53 1.90 18.02
CA GLN A 502 -3.36 3.04 18.37
C GLN A 502 -4.05 2.78 19.73
N PRO A 503 -4.26 3.80 20.58
CA PRO A 503 -5.31 3.72 21.59
C PRO A 503 -6.67 3.70 20.87
N THR A 504 -7.07 2.51 20.43
CA THR A 504 -8.44 2.20 20.06
C THR A 504 -9.31 2.46 21.28
N TYR A 505 -10.26 3.38 21.15
CA TYR A 505 -11.36 3.47 22.10
C TYR A 505 -12.16 2.17 21.93
N LEU A 506 -11.82 1.15 22.70
CA LEU A 506 -12.60 -0.07 22.82
C LEU A 506 -13.96 0.29 23.41
N VAL A 507 -15.02 -0.28 22.85
CA VAL A 507 -16.31 -0.30 23.57
C VAL A 507 -16.10 -1.09 24.87
N GLN A 508 -16.76 -0.69 25.95
CA GLN A 508 -16.62 -1.34 27.28
C GLN A 508 -17.26 -2.74 27.35
N ASP A 509 -17.74 -3.26 26.22
CA ASP A 509 -18.37 -4.58 26.08
C ASP A 509 -17.31 -5.67 25.82
N GLU A 510 -17.63 -6.91 26.16
CA GLU A 510 -16.78 -8.10 25.96
C GLU A 510 -16.40 -8.38 24.49
N THR A 511 -17.02 -7.68 23.54
CA THR A 511 -16.88 -7.88 22.09
C THR A 511 -15.57 -7.34 21.51
N GLY A 512 -14.78 -6.57 22.26
CA GLY A 512 -13.47 -6.05 21.85
C GLY A 512 -13.47 -5.19 20.58
N THR A 513 -14.63 -4.68 20.16
CA THR A 513 -14.81 -3.97 18.89
C THR A 513 -14.37 -2.50 19.02
N PRO A 514 -13.62 -1.93 18.06
CA PRO A 514 -13.21 -0.53 18.10
C PRO A 514 -14.42 0.41 17.91
N MET A 515 -14.56 1.40 18.78
CA MET A 515 -15.65 2.38 18.75
C MET A 515 -15.54 3.28 17.52
N LEU A 516 -16.48 3.10 16.59
CA LEU A 516 -16.56 3.89 15.36
C LEU A 516 -16.86 5.36 15.67
N ARG A 517 -16.02 6.26 15.13
CA ARG A 517 -16.12 7.72 15.32
C ARG A 517 -17.26 8.34 14.50
N TYR A 518 -18.50 7.98 14.84
CA TYR A 518 -19.70 8.61 14.30
C TYR A 518 -19.89 10.02 14.87
N VAL A 519 -19.19 11.00 14.29
CA VAL A 519 -19.46 12.44 14.48
C VAL A 519 -20.10 12.98 13.21
N THR A 520 -21.40 12.76 13.08
CA THR A 520 -22.27 13.38 12.09
C THR A 520 -23.05 14.54 12.71
N ARG A 521 -23.53 15.49 11.89
CA ARG A 521 -24.43 16.57 12.36
C ARG A 521 -25.65 16.05 13.13
N THR A 522 -26.17 14.87 12.79
CA THR A 522 -27.24 14.20 13.54
C THR A 522 -26.79 13.78 14.94
N THR A 523 -25.61 13.16 15.09
CA THR A 523 -25.06 12.84 16.43
C THR A 523 -24.71 14.08 17.25
N GLU A 524 -24.26 15.18 16.64
CA GLU A 524 -24.03 16.45 17.33
C GLU A 524 -25.34 17.05 17.86
N ASN A 525 -26.42 16.98 17.08
CA ASN A 525 -27.74 17.44 17.51
C ASN A 525 -28.30 16.56 18.64
N ILE A 526 -28.12 15.23 18.58
CA ILE A 526 -28.48 14.32 19.67
C ILE A 526 -27.66 14.65 20.93
N LYS A 527 -26.34 14.87 20.79
CA LYS A 527 -25.49 15.25 21.92
C LYS A 527 -25.95 16.55 22.57
N LYS A 528 -26.32 17.57 21.78
CA LYS A 528 -26.92 18.84 22.26
C LYS A 528 -28.32 18.71 22.89
N LEU A 529 -29.05 17.61 22.63
CA LEU A 529 -30.33 17.31 23.30
C LEU A 529 -30.15 16.61 24.66
N HIS A 530 -28.94 16.13 24.96
CA HIS A 530 -28.58 15.44 26.20
C HIS A 530 -27.53 16.19 27.04
N GLU A 531 -26.71 17.06 26.44
CA GLU A 531 -25.93 18.09 27.14
C GLU A 531 -26.88 19.14 27.73
N ALA A 532 -27.22 18.97 28.99
CA ALA A 532 -28.00 19.97 29.72
C ALA A 532 -27.18 21.26 29.90
N ALA A 533 -27.67 22.36 29.34
CA ALA A 533 -27.04 23.67 29.47
C ALA A 533 -27.16 24.27 30.88
N ASP A 534 -28.12 23.80 31.69
CA ASP A 534 -28.27 24.14 33.10
C ASP A 534 -28.20 22.85 33.97
N ILE A 535 -27.38 22.91 35.02
CA ILE A 535 -27.21 21.86 36.03
C ILE A 535 -28.54 21.53 36.72
N ASN A 536 -29.44 22.51 36.88
CA ASN A 536 -30.74 22.31 37.50
C ASN A 536 -31.70 21.51 36.62
N GLU A 537 -31.60 21.67 35.29
CA GLU A 537 -32.35 20.87 34.34
C GLU A 537 -31.80 19.42 34.28
N ALA A 538 -30.48 19.26 34.37
CA ALA A 538 -29.83 17.96 34.51
C ALA A 538 -30.29 17.21 35.77
N LYS A 539 -30.26 17.89 36.94
CA LYS A 539 -30.75 17.35 38.23
C LYS A 539 -32.19 16.84 38.11
N ARG A 540 -33.10 17.65 37.57
CA ARG A 540 -34.51 17.28 37.35
C ARG A 540 -34.65 16.06 36.43
N ARG A 541 -33.91 16.02 35.32
CA ARG A 541 -33.90 14.87 34.39
C ARG A 541 -33.40 13.57 35.03
N LEU A 542 -32.52 13.67 36.03
CA LEU A 542 -31.99 12.56 36.84
C LEU A 542 -32.83 12.26 38.10
N GLY A 543 -34.02 12.86 38.25
CA GLY A 543 -34.93 12.61 39.37
C GLY A 543 -34.60 13.36 40.66
N PHE A 544 -33.57 14.21 40.69
CA PHE A 544 -33.30 15.11 41.81
C PHE A 544 -34.26 16.30 41.76
N THR A 545 -35.36 16.18 42.48
CA THR A 545 -36.45 17.19 42.55
C THR A 545 -36.26 18.27 43.61
N TRP A 546 -35.25 18.13 44.47
CA TRP A 546 -34.92 19.09 45.52
C TRP A 546 -33.92 20.14 45.02
N SER A 547 -34.15 21.40 45.38
CA SER A 547 -33.33 22.57 45.00
C SER A 547 -32.18 22.77 45.98
#